data_AF-A0A5M9JZQ2-F1
#
_entry.id   AF-A0A5M9JZQ2-F1
#
_cell.length_a   1.000
_cell.length_b   1.000
_cell.length_c   1.000
_cell.angle_alpha   90.00
_cell.angle_beta   90.00
_cell.angle_gamma   90.00
#
_symmetry.space_group_name_H-M   'P 1'
#
loop_
_entity.id
_entity.type
_entity.pdbx_description
1 polymer ?
#
loop_
_entity_poly.entity_id
_entity_poly.type
_entity_poly.pdbx_seq_one_letter_code
_entity_poly.pdbx_strand_id
1 'polypeptide(L)'
;MLGNSANIVLNIITEFTNEWRTVLEGNNQELSSVELSGGARISFVFHELYSNGVKAVDPFDQVKDIDIRTILYNSSGSSPALFVGTTAFELIVKQQIKRLEEPSLKCASLVYDELAMAIVNEKHNASKPVQVDPKSGKPIPSTPARTASPTLEGMSDGQNGGFFGSFFASKNKKKMAAMEAPPPILKASGTLSEREGTEVEIIKLLISSYYNIVKRTMIDMVPKAIMLNLVQYTKDEMQRELLENMYRTDTLDDLLKESDYTVRRRKECQQMVESLSKASEIVSQVQ
;
A
#
# COMPACT_ATOMS: atom_id res chain seq x y z
N MET A 1 21.07 -8.83 -43.37
CA MET A 1 20.03 -9.73 -42.84
C MET A 1 19.60 -9.21 -41.47
N LEU A 2 18.95 -8.04 -41.42
CA LEU A 2 18.24 -7.62 -40.21
C LEU A 2 17.02 -8.52 -40.14
N GLY A 3 16.95 -9.39 -39.13
CA GLY A 3 15.78 -10.24 -38.92
C GLY A 3 14.53 -9.38 -38.92
N ASN A 4 13.48 -9.85 -39.61
CA ASN A 4 12.18 -9.19 -39.72
C ASN A 4 11.84 -8.41 -38.43
N SER A 5 11.62 -7.10 -38.51
CA SER A 5 11.31 -6.21 -37.37
C SER A 5 10.29 -6.82 -36.41
N ALA A 6 9.32 -7.55 -36.97
CA ALA A 6 8.34 -8.33 -36.23
C ALA A 6 8.97 -9.37 -35.27
N ASN A 7 9.97 -10.14 -35.73
CA ASN A 7 10.66 -11.14 -34.91
C ASN A 7 11.44 -10.50 -33.76
N ILE A 8 12.01 -9.31 -33.96
CA ILE A 8 12.73 -8.58 -32.91
C ILE A 8 11.76 -8.19 -31.79
N VAL A 9 10.64 -7.58 -32.14
CA VAL A 9 9.60 -7.18 -31.16
C VAL A 9 9.05 -8.40 -30.44
N LEU A 10 8.75 -9.48 -31.16
CA LEU A 10 8.26 -10.73 -30.56
C LEU A 10 9.24 -11.30 -29.53
N ASN A 11 10.54 -11.30 -29.85
CA ASN A 11 11.58 -11.77 -28.93
C ASN A 11 11.67 -10.88 -27.69
N ILE A 12 11.66 -9.55 -27.85
CA ILE A 12 11.70 -8.59 -26.73
C ILE A 12 10.48 -8.78 -25.81
N ILE A 13 9.28 -8.91 -26.37
CA ILE A 13 8.06 -9.15 -25.59
C ILE A 13 8.17 -10.48 -24.81
N THR A 14 8.65 -11.54 -25.49
CA THR A 14 8.80 -12.86 -24.87
C THR A 14 9.82 -12.84 -23.73
N GLU A 15 10.97 -12.18 -23.93
CA GLU A 15 12.01 -12.04 -22.91
C GLU A 15 11.49 -11.25 -21.69
N PHE A 16 10.90 -10.08 -21.93
CA PHE A 16 10.31 -9.23 -20.89
C PHE A 16 9.25 -9.97 -20.07
N THR A 17 8.31 -10.66 -20.73
CA THR A 17 7.24 -11.39 -20.04
C THR A 17 7.74 -12.58 -19.22
N ASN A 18 8.81 -13.24 -19.69
CA ASN A 18 9.45 -14.31 -18.93
C ASN A 18 10.18 -13.74 -17.71
N GLU A 19 10.91 -12.65 -17.86
CA GLU A 19 11.59 -11.99 -16.74
C GLU A 19 10.58 -11.53 -15.68
N TRP A 20 9.50 -10.86 -16.09
CA TRP A 20 8.39 -10.48 -15.21
C TRP A 20 7.87 -11.66 -14.39
N ARG A 21 7.65 -12.80 -15.04
CA ARG A 21 7.24 -14.04 -14.37
C ARG A 21 8.27 -14.48 -13.34
N THR A 22 9.56 -14.45 -13.68
CA THR A 22 10.62 -14.84 -12.72
C THR A 22 10.73 -13.91 -11.52
N VAL A 23 10.49 -12.60 -11.69
CA VAL A 23 10.47 -11.62 -10.59
C VAL A 23 9.35 -11.91 -9.60
N LEU A 24 8.16 -12.25 -10.09
CA LEU A 24 7.02 -12.61 -9.24
C LEU A 24 7.18 -13.97 -8.56
N GLU A 25 7.78 -14.95 -9.24
CA GLU A 25 8.01 -16.29 -8.69
C GLU A 25 9.22 -16.37 -7.76
N GLY A 26 10.10 -15.36 -7.75
CA GLY A 26 11.34 -15.37 -6.98
C GLY A 26 12.46 -16.20 -7.61
N ASN A 27 12.36 -16.48 -8.92
CA ASN A 27 13.35 -17.25 -9.69
C ASN A 27 14.35 -16.34 -10.43
N ASN A 28 14.54 -15.11 -9.97
CA ASN A 28 15.44 -14.15 -10.61
C ASN A 28 16.91 -14.56 -10.42
N GLN A 29 17.72 -14.41 -11.46
CA GLN A 29 19.15 -14.76 -11.44
C GLN A 29 19.98 -13.75 -10.62
N GLU A 30 19.53 -12.51 -10.49
CA GLU A 30 20.16 -11.46 -9.69
C GLU A 30 19.38 -11.22 -8.38
N LEU A 31 19.80 -11.90 -7.32
CA LEU A 31 19.24 -11.75 -5.98
C LEU A 31 19.89 -10.56 -5.26
N SER A 32 19.10 -9.54 -4.91
CA SER A 32 19.55 -8.44 -4.05
C SER A 32 19.68 -8.90 -2.60
N SER A 33 20.77 -8.54 -1.93
CA SER A 33 20.96 -8.73 -0.49
C SER A 33 20.54 -7.52 0.35
N VAL A 34 20.09 -6.44 -0.30
CA VAL A 34 19.86 -5.14 0.33
C VAL A 34 18.38 -4.92 0.65
N GLU A 35 17.48 -5.29 -0.26
CA GLU A 35 16.05 -5.05 -0.11
C GLU A 35 15.21 -6.23 -0.61
N LEU A 36 14.00 -6.37 -0.04
CA LEU A 36 12.99 -7.27 -0.56
C LEU A 36 12.38 -6.69 -1.83
N SER A 37 12.16 -7.53 -2.84
CA SER A 37 11.53 -7.16 -4.10
C SER A 37 10.63 -8.28 -4.64
N GLY A 38 9.76 -7.93 -5.59
CA GLY A 38 8.94 -8.87 -6.34
C GLY A 38 8.06 -9.74 -5.45
N GLY A 39 8.06 -11.05 -5.70
CA GLY A 39 7.23 -12.00 -4.94
C GLY A 39 7.47 -11.99 -3.42
N ALA A 40 8.72 -11.80 -2.99
CA ALA A 40 9.07 -11.79 -1.57
C ALA A 40 8.49 -10.56 -0.85
N ARG A 41 8.51 -9.40 -1.51
CA ARG A 41 7.94 -8.16 -0.96
C ARG A 41 6.42 -8.21 -0.90
N ILE A 42 5.77 -8.77 -1.92
CA ILE A 42 4.32 -9.03 -1.90
C ILE A 42 3.95 -9.96 -0.72
N SER A 43 4.73 -11.03 -0.51
CA SER A 43 4.50 -11.93 0.63
C SER A 43 4.64 -11.22 1.98
N PHE A 44 5.65 -10.34 2.12
CA PHE A 44 5.83 -9.52 3.31
C PHE A 44 4.64 -8.58 3.56
N VAL A 45 4.11 -7.94 2.50
CA VAL A 45 2.92 -7.09 2.62
C VAL A 45 1.72 -7.88 3.17
N PHE A 46 1.50 -9.10 2.69
CA PHE A 46 0.39 -9.94 3.15
C PHE A 46 0.57 -10.45 4.58
N HIS A 47 1.71 -11.06 4.88
CA HIS A 47 1.91 -11.82 6.11
C HIS A 47 2.38 -10.97 7.28
N GLU A 48 3.12 -9.89 7.02
CA GLU A 48 3.62 -9.01 8.06
C GLU A 48 2.76 -7.74 8.16
N LEU A 49 2.65 -6.95 7.09
CA LEU A 49 1.96 -5.65 7.20
C LEU A 49 0.45 -5.81 7.40
N TYR A 50 -0.22 -6.52 6.48
CA TYR A 50 -1.67 -6.62 6.50
C TYR A 50 -2.17 -7.47 7.66
N SER A 51 -1.57 -8.64 7.88
CA SER A 51 -1.89 -9.51 9.02
C SER A 51 -1.77 -8.78 10.36
N ASN A 52 -0.67 -8.06 10.59
CA ASN A 52 -0.48 -7.32 11.83
C ASN A 52 -1.41 -6.09 11.91
N GLY A 53 -1.63 -5.40 10.79
CA GLY A 53 -2.58 -4.29 10.69
C GLY A 53 -4.00 -4.69 11.08
N VAL A 54 -4.51 -5.81 10.57
CA VAL A 54 -5.84 -6.33 10.93
C VAL A 54 -5.88 -6.79 12.39
N LYS A 55 -4.85 -7.51 12.86
CA LYS A 55 -4.79 -7.98 14.26
C LYS A 55 -4.82 -6.83 15.26
N ALA A 56 -4.15 -5.72 14.96
CA ALA A 56 -4.06 -4.53 15.79
C ALA A 56 -5.38 -3.76 15.93
N VAL A 57 -6.38 -4.00 15.06
CA VAL A 57 -7.69 -3.37 15.20
C VAL A 57 -8.43 -3.96 16.41
N ASP A 58 -8.58 -3.13 17.44
CA ASP A 58 -9.38 -3.42 18.62
C ASP A 58 -10.87 -3.07 18.35
N PRO A 59 -11.81 -4.01 18.50
CA PRO A 59 -13.23 -3.74 18.34
C PRO A 59 -13.82 -2.74 19.36
N PHE A 60 -13.10 -2.39 20.44
CA PHE A 60 -13.58 -1.50 21.50
C PHE A 60 -12.85 -0.16 21.60
N ASP A 61 -11.90 0.15 20.72
CA ASP A 61 -11.21 1.45 20.74
C ASP A 61 -12.15 2.64 20.52
N GLN A 62 -13.24 2.43 19.76
CA GLN A 62 -14.27 3.42 19.43
C GLN A 62 -15.65 3.08 20.02
N VAL A 63 -15.80 1.92 20.69
CA VAL A 63 -17.07 1.46 21.27
C VAL A 63 -16.93 1.40 22.78
N LYS A 64 -17.53 2.38 23.47
CA LYS A 64 -17.50 2.43 24.93
C LYS A 64 -18.74 1.75 25.52
N ASP A 65 -18.64 1.33 26.78
CA ASP A 65 -19.74 0.66 27.49
C ASP A 65 -21.03 1.51 27.52
N ILE A 66 -20.91 2.84 27.54
CA ILE A 66 -22.06 3.75 27.46
C ILE A 66 -22.77 3.71 26.11
N ASP A 67 -22.03 3.48 25.02
CA ASP A 67 -22.58 3.38 23.67
C ASP A 67 -23.30 2.04 23.52
N ILE A 68 -22.69 0.94 23.98
CA ILE A 68 -23.31 -0.39 24.02
C ILE A 68 -24.63 -0.34 24.81
N ARG A 69 -24.60 0.29 25.99
CA ARG A 69 -25.79 0.45 26.84
C ARG A 69 -26.88 1.26 26.15
N THR A 70 -26.51 2.39 25.55
CA THR A 70 -27.47 3.24 24.84
C THR A 70 -28.12 2.49 23.70
N ILE A 71 -27.36 1.69 22.94
CA ILE A 71 -27.87 0.86 21.85
C ILE A 71 -28.79 -0.25 22.40
N LEU A 72 -28.44 -0.90 23.50
CA LEU A 72 -29.27 -1.92 24.15
C LEU A 72 -30.66 -1.37 24.55
N TYR A 73 -30.71 -0.21 25.20
CA TYR A 73 -31.98 0.43 25.54
C TYR A 73 -32.79 0.78 24.30
N ASN A 74 -32.16 1.43 23.31
CA ASN A 74 -32.83 1.82 22.08
C ASN A 74 -33.33 0.60 21.28
N SER A 75 -32.62 -0.53 21.35
CA SER A 75 -33.04 -1.77 20.70
C SER A 75 -34.20 -2.48 21.40
N SER A 76 -34.35 -2.26 22.71
CA SER A 76 -35.42 -2.82 23.53
C SER A 76 -36.72 -2.00 23.42
N GLY A 77 -36.62 -0.73 23.00
CA GLY A 77 -37.76 0.15 22.78
C GLY A 77 -38.46 0.56 24.08
N SER A 78 -39.77 0.74 24.03
CA SER A 78 -40.57 1.21 25.17
C SER A 78 -40.87 0.15 26.23
N SER A 79 -40.57 -1.12 25.93
CA SER A 79 -40.88 -2.26 26.80
C SER A 79 -39.60 -2.85 27.39
N PRO A 80 -39.56 -3.17 28.70
CA PRO A 80 -38.40 -3.81 29.29
C PRO A 80 -38.17 -5.18 28.65
N ALA A 81 -36.97 -5.39 28.10
CA ALA A 81 -36.61 -6.65 27.48
C ALA A 81 -36.34 -7.72 28.55
N LEU A 82 -36.87 -8.93 28.34
CA LEU A 82 -36.60 -10.09 29.21
C LEU A 82 -35.26 -10.76 28.88
N PHE A 83 -34.78 -10.60 27.65
CA PHE A 83 -33.55 -11.18 27.13
C PHE A 83 -32.69 -10.10 26.45
N VAL A 84 -31.38 -10.32 26.38
CA VAL A 84 -30.46 -9.45 25.63
C VAL A 84 -30.84 -9.46 24.15
N GLY A 85 -31.17 -8.29 23.59
CA GLY A 85 -31.49 -8.14 22.18
C GLY A 85 -30.27 -8.34 21.28
N THR A 86 -30.36 -9.22 20.28
CA THR A 86 -29.27 -9.50 19.31
C THR A 86 -28.99 -8.32 18.38
N THR A 87 -29.95 -7.42 18.20
CA THR A 87 -29.84 -6.24 17.33
C THR A 87 -28.69 -5.32 17.73
N ALA A 88 -28.46 -5.14 19.03
CA ALA A 88 -27.35 -4.31 19.52
C ALA A 88 -26.00 -4.89 19.10
N PHE A 89 -25.83 -6.21 19.25
CA PHE A 89 -24.65 -6.93 18.77
C PHE A 89 -24.49 -6.78 17.26
N GLU A 90 -25.53 -7.03 16.47
CA GLU A 90 -25.46 -6.96 15.01
C GLU A 90 -25.07 -5.57 14.49
N LEU A 91 -25.62 -4.52 15.08
CA LEU A 91 -25.32 -3.13 14.69
C LEU A 91 -23.84 -2.83 14.95
N ILE A 92 -23.39 -3.08 16.19
CA ILE A 92 -22.02 -2.76 16.60
C ILE A 92 -21.02 -3.58 15.80
N VAL A 93 -21.24 -4.89 15.64
CA VAL A 93 -20.29 -5.75 14.95
C VAL A 93 -20.16 -5.40 13.48
N LYS A 94 -21.27 -5.05 12.79
CA LYS A 94 -21.22 -4.57 11.39
C LYS A 94 -20.41 -3.29 11.26
N GLN A 95 -20.57 -2.35 12.21
CA GLN A 95 -19.77 -1.13 12.25
C GLN A 95 -18.27 -1.43 12.44
N GLN A 96 -17.93 -2.38 13.31
CA GLN A 96 -16.53 -2.77 13.51
C GLN A 96 -15.95 -3.49 12.29
N ILE A 97 -16.71 -4.36 11.63
CA ILE A 97 -16.25 -5.05 10.40
C ILE A 97 -15.94 -4.07 9.29
N LYS A 98 -16.74 -3.00 9.13
CA LYS A 98 -16.48 -1.95 8.13
C LYS A 98 -15.10 -1.30 8.30
N ARG A 99 -14.55 -1.26 9.52
CA ARG A 99 -13.22 -0.69 9.78
C ARG A 99 -12.07 -1.54 9.23
N LEU A 100 -12.34 -2.79 8.85
CA LEU A 100 -11.36 -3.64 8.16
C LEU A 100 -11.22 -3.28 6.67
N GLU A 101 -12.11 -2.46 6.11
CA GLU A 101 -12.08 -2.04 4.71
C GLU A 101 -10.81 -1.25 4.37
N GLU A 102 -10.49 -0.22 5.15
CA GLU A 102 -9.34 0.65 4.92
C GLU A 102 -7.99 -0.11 4.92
N PRO A 103 -7.66 -0.95 5.94
CA PRO A 103 -6.41 -1.72 5.90
C PRO A 103 -6.37 -2.72 4.73
N SER A 104 -7.51 -3.26 4.28
CA SER A 104 -7.56 -4.13 3.09
C SER A 104 -7.30 -3.37 1.80
N LEU A 105 -7.86 -2.16 1.63
CA LEU A 105 -7.59 -1.32 0.46
C LEU A 105 -6.13 -0.85 0.43
N LYS A 106 -5.57 -0.52 1.59
CA LYS A 106 -4.15 -0.17 1.72
C LYS A 106 -3.24 -1.33 1.33
N CYS A 107 -3.58 -2.56 1.73
CA CYS A 107 -2.87 -3.76 1.32
C CYS A 107 -2.86 -3.92 -0.22
N ALA A 108 -4.02 -3.76 -0.87
CA ALA A 108 -4.11 -3.82 -2.33
C ALA A 108 -3.26 -2.73 -3.02
N SER A 109 -3.28 -1.50 -2.48
CA SER A 109 -2.49 -0.39 -3.02
C SER A 109 -0.99 -0.65 -2.92
N LEU A 110 -0.51 -1.15 -1.78
CA LEU A 110 0.91 -1.49 -1.60
C LEU A 110 1.38 -2.58 -2.56
N VAL A 111 0.53 -3.58 -2.84
CA VAL A 111 0.85 -4.62 -3.83
C VAL A 111 0.86 -4.04 -5.24
N TYR A 112 -0.10 -3.17 -5.58
CA TYR A 112 -0.13 -2.48 -6.87
C TYR A 112 1.15 -1.66 -7.10
N ASP A 113 1.56 -0.88 -6.10
CA ASP A 113 2.77 -0.05 -6.17
C ASP A 113 4.02 -0.93 -6.37
N GLU A 114 4.11 -2.08 -5.69
CA GLU A 114 5.21 -3.03 -5.86
C GLU A 114 5.24 -3.60 -7.29
N LEU A 115 4.10 -4.00 -7.84
CA LEU A 115 4.01 -4.50 -9.21
C LEU A 115 4.45 -3.41 -10.21
N ALA A 116 3.99 -2.16 -10.01
CA ALA A 116 4.36 -1.04 -10.87
C ALA A 116 5.87 -0.74 -10.80
N MET A 117 6.46 -0.76 -9.59
CA MET A 117 7.90 -0.56 -9.41
C MET A 117 8.72 -1.69 -10.04
N ALA A 118 8.28 -2.94 -9.90
CA ALA A 118 8.94 -4.08 -10.53
C ALA A 118 8.99 -3.94 -12.06
N ILE A 119 7.89 -3.51 -12.70
CA ILE A 119 7.85 -3.23 -14.15
C ILE A 119 8.80 -2.07 -14.54
N VAL A 120 8.88 -1.01 -13.72
CA VAL A 120 9.71 0.17 -14.02
C VAL A 120 11.19 -0.11 -13.82
N ASN A 121 11.57 -0.90 -12.80
CA ASN A 121 12.97 -1.26 -12.56
C ASN A 121 13.55 -2.07 -13.73
N GLU A 122 12.76 -2.91 -14.39
CA GLU A 122 13.16 -3.60 -15.63
C GLU A 122 13.49 -2.61 -16.77
N LYS A 123 12.75 -1.49 -16.89
CA LYS A 123 13.04 -0.45 -17.90
C LYS A 123 14.42 0.20 -17.71
N HIS A 124 14.94 0.23 -16.48
CA HIS A 124 16.21 0.88 -16.18
C HIS A 124 17.43 -0.07 -16.23
N ASN A 125 17.19 -1.39 -16.21
CA ASN A 125 18.22 -2.42 -16.40
C ASN A 125 18.39 -2.86 -17.87
N ALA A 126 17.50 -2.44 -18.78
CA ALA A 126 17.76 -2.47 -20.22
C ALA A 126 18.90 -1.50 -20.59
N SER A 127 20.15 -1.95 -20.37
CA SER A 127 21.42 -1.37 -20.86
C SER A 127 21.54 0.15 -20.74
N LYS A 128 21.83 0.68 -19.54
CA LYS A 128 22.44 2.01 -19.46
C LYS A 128 23.82 1.96 -20.14
N PRO A 129 24.08 2.71 -21.23
CA PRO A 129 25.43 2.82 -21.74
C PRO A 129 26.27 3.49 -20.67
N VAL A 130 27.32 2.79 -20.20
CA VAL A 130 28.32 3.37 -19.31
C VAL A 130 28.87 4.62 -19.98
N GLN A 131 28.65 5.79 -19.39
CA GLN A 131 29.34 7.00 -19.81
C GLN A 131 30.81 6.84 -19.41
N VAL A 132 31.61 6.39 -20.37
CA VAL A 132 33.07 6.44 -20.31
C VAL A 132 33.55 7.77 -20.89
N ASP A 133 34.33 8.49 -20.08
CA ASP A 133 35.02 9.71 -20.48
C ASP A 133 35.91 9.45 -21.72
N PRO A 134 35.75 10.21 -22.83
CA PRO A 134 36.52 10.03 -24.06
C PRO A 134 38.04 10.11 -23.92
N LYS A 135 38.58 10.61 -22.81
CA LYS A 135 40.03 10.72 -22.58
C LYS A 135 40.59 9.78 -21.51
N SER A 136 39.77 9.14 -20.67
CA SER A 136 40.28 8.36 -19.53
C SER A 136 39.64 6.99 -19.30
N GLY A 137 38.52 6.67 -19.97
CA GLY A 137 37.92 5.33 -19.93
C GLY A 137 37.42 4.86 -18.55
N LYS A 138 37.35 5.74 -17.54
CA LYS A 138 36.87 5.40 -16.19
C LYS A 138 35.40 5.81 -15.97
N PRO A 139 34.61 5.05 -15.20
CA PRO A 139 33.23 5.38 -14.89
C PRO A 139 33.11 6.54 -13.88
N ILE A 140 32.15 7.44 -14.11
CA ILE A 140 31.88 8.63 -13.29
C ILE A 140 30.93 8.26 -12.13
N PRO A 141 31.29 8.50 -10.85
CA PRO A 141 30.39 8.26 -9.72
C PRO A 141 29.33 9.36 -9.58
N SER A 142 28.04 9.00 -9.53
CA SER A 142 26.94 9.90 -9.18
C SER A 142 26.74 9.95 -7.66
N THR A 143 27.03 11.09 -7.04
CA THR A 143 26.75 11.35 -5.62
C THR A 143 25.29 11.82 -5.41
N PRO A 144 24.52 11.26 -4.46
CA PRO A 144 23.23 11.82 -4.07
C PRO A 144 23.41 12.99 -3.07
N ALA A 145 22.91 14.17 -3.42
CA ALA A 145 22.82 15.30 -2.51
C ALA A 145 21.69 15.07 -1.50
N ARG A 146 22.03 15.02 -0.19
CA ARG A 146 21.07 15.04 0.92
C ARG A 146 20.78 16.50 1.29
N THR A 147 19.55 16.95 1.11
CA THR A 147 19.06 18.22 1.68
C THR A 147 18.51 17.98 3.08
N ALA A 148 19.09 18.69 4.05
CA ALA A 148 18.71 18.69 5.45
C ALA A 148 17.47 19.57 5.71
N SER A 149 16.59 19.12 6.60
CA SER A 149 15.50 19.91 7.19
C SER A 149 16.04 20.89 8.24
N PRO A 150 15.44 22.09 8.40
CA PRO A 150 15.73 22.94 9.56
C PRO A 150 14.83 22.58 10.75
N THR A 151 15.45 22.54 11.92
CA THR A 151 14.85 22.57 13.27
C THR A 151 14.47 24.00 13.65
N LEU A 152 13.45 24.16 14.51
CA LEU A 152 13.14 25.43 15.17
C LEU A 152 12.84 25.19 16.66
N GLU A 153 13.69 25.75 17.53
CA GLU A 153 13.44 25.99 18.95
C GLU A 153 13.11 27.48 19.16
N GLY A 154 12.25 27.76 20.15
CA GLY A 154 11.99 29.11 20.65
C GLY A 154 11.08 29.07 21.88
N MET A 155 11.66 29.24 23.08
CA MET A 155 10.97 29.40 24.37
C MET A 155 10.70 30.88 24.70
N SER A 156 9.56 31.11 25.40
CA SER A 156 9.24 32.20 26.37
C SER A 156 9.35 33.68 25.90
N ASP A 157 8.49 34.62 26.28
CA ASP A 157 7.85 34.91 27.58
C ASP A 157 6.73 35.97 27.39
N GLY A 158 5.89 36.20 28.41
CA GLY A 158 5.30 37.53 28.64
C GLY A 158 3.77 37.72 28.64
N GLN A 159 3.10 37.17 29.66
CA GLN A 159 2.18 37.84 30.61
C GLN A 159 0.98 38.76 30.18
N ASN A 160 -0.09 38.59 30.98
CA ASN A 160 -1.19 39.52 31.37
C ASN A 160 -2.51 39.36 30.59
N GLY A 161 -3.71 39.24 31.17
CA GLY A 161 -4.23 39.26 32.54
C GLY A 161 -5.77 39.25 32.43
N GLY A 162 -6.51 38.81 33.46
CA GLY A 162 -7.99 38.96 33.44
C GLY A 162 -8.82 37.94 34.19
N PHE A 163 -8.57 37.80 35.49
CA PHE A 163 -9.43 37.15 36.47
C PHE A 163 -10.32 38.24 37.11
N PHE A 164 -11.64 38.25 36.89
CA PHE A 164 -12.67 38.67 37.86
C PHE A 164 -14.09 38.65 37.25
N GLY A 165 -15.03 37.98 37.93
CA GLY A 165 -16.43 38.41 37.96
C GLY A 165 -17.49 37.47 37.38
N SER A 166 -17.92 36.47 38.16
CA SER A 166 -19.36 36.21 38.32
C SER A 166 -19.64 35.39 39.58
N PHE A 167 -19.89 36.11 40.68
CA PHE A 167 -20.49 35.64 41.93
C PHE A 167 -21.79 36.42 42.13
N PHE A 168 -22.94 35.73 42.14
CA PHE A 168 -24.17 35.97 42.93
C PHE A 168 -25.21 34.97 42.37
N ALA A 169 -25.90 34.11 43.12
CA ALA A 169 -26.20 34.07 44.53
C ALA A 169 -26.55 32.62 44.95
N SER A 170 -26.23 32.30 46.20
CA SER A 170 -26.74 31.13 46.92
C SER A 170 -28.14 31.42 47.47
N LYS A 171 -29.09 30.48 47.36
CA LYS A 171 -29.77 29.85 48.52
C LYS A 171 -30.87 28.87 48.14
N ASN A 172 -30.74 27.67 48.72
CA ASN A 172 -31.75 26.67 49.09
C ASN A 172 -33.24 26.97 48.82
N LYS A 173 -33.92 25.98 48.21
CA LYS A 173 -35.16 25.41 48.77
C LYS A 173 -35.44 24.00 48.25
N LYS A 174 -35.62 23.05 49.17
CA LYS A 174 -36.28 21.76 48.94
C LYS A 174 -37.58 21.95 48.13
N LYS A 175 -37.68 21.29 46.98
CA LYS A 175 -38.95 20.85 46.39
C LYS A 175 -38.73 19.48 45.78
N MET A 176 -39.60 18.55 46.13
CA MET A 176 -39.63 17.18 45.64
C MET A 176 -39.63 17.15 44.11
N ALA A 177 -38.94 16.14 43.56
CA ALA A 177 -38.98 15.62 42.19
C ALA A 177 -39.95 16.36 41.24
N ALA A 178 -39.54 17.54 40.77
CA ALA A 178 -40.07 18.06 39.52
C ALA A 178 -39.36 17.26 38.42
N MET A 179 -40.11 16.57 37.56
CA MET A 179 -39.56 16.01 36.33
C MET A 179 -39.03 17.17 35.51
N GLU A 180 -37.75 17.44 35.61
CA GLU A 180 -37.05 18.39 34.76
C GLU A 180 -37.07 17.82 33.33
N ALA A 181 -37.29 18.69 32.35
CA ALA A 181 -37.32 18.25 30.96
C ALA A 181 -35.99 17.54 30.61
N PRO A 182 -36.03 16.39 29.92
CA PRO A 182 -34.80 15.66 29.62
C PRO A 182 -33.86 16.55 28.79
N PRO A 183 -32.54 16.43 29.02
CA PRO A 183 -31.56 17.18 28.24
C PRO A 183 -31.72 16.88 26.73
N PRO A 184 -31.33 17.83 25.84
CA PRO A 184 -31.46 17.66 24.39
C PRO A 184 -30.77 16.40 23.83
N ILE A 185 -29.76 15.89 24.56
CA ILE A 185 -29.07 14.63 24.27
C ILE A 185 -29.16 13.76 25.52
N LEU A 186 -29.99 12.71 25.45
CA LEU A 186 -30.08 11.69 26.50
C LEU A 186 -29.11 10.55 26.19
N LYS A 187 -28.10 10.35 27.03
CA LYS A 187 -27.27 9.15 27.03
C LYS A 187 -27.53 8.35 28.29
N ALA A 188 -27.35 7.03 28.22
CA ALA A 188 -27.49 6.14 29.37
C ALA A 188 -26.30 6.28 30.35
N SER A 189 -26.07 7.48 30.89
CA SER A 189 -24.90 7.85 31.71
C SER A 189 -25.05 7.54 33.20
N GLY A 190 -26.14 6.90 33.61
CA GLY A 190 -26.40 6.53 35.02
C GLY A 190 -25.53 5.38 35.52
N THR A 191 -25.60 5.13 36.83
CA THR A 191 -25.04 3.93 37.47
C THR A 191 -25.73 2.69 36.91
N LEU A 192 -24.94 1.71 36.46
CA LEU A 192 -25.44 0.45 35.92
C LEU A 192 -26.23 -0.33 36.97
N SER A 193 -27.40 -0.83 36.58
CA SER A 193 -27.96 -2.00 37.25
C SER A 193 -27.01 -3.19 37.06
N GLU A 194 -26.91 -4.07 38.05
CA GLU A 194 -26.10 -5.30 37.95
C GLU A 194 -26.47 -6.11 36.70
N ARG A 195 -27.78 -6.19 36.40
CA ARG A 195 -28.30 -6.83 35.18
C ARG A 195 -27.73 -6.17 33.92
N GLU A 196 -27.78 -4.85 33.83
CA GLU A 196 -27.29 -4.11 32.64
C GLU A 196 -25.79 -4.27 32.46
N GLY A 197 -25.04 -4.36 33.57
CA GLY A 197 -23.63 -4.71 33.55
C GLY A 197 -23.41 -6.06 32.87
N THR A 198 -24.15 -7.09 33.30
CA THR A 198 -24.08 -8.42 32.69
C THR A 198 -24.45 -8.41 31.21
N GLU A 199 -25.50 -7.68 30.82
CA GLU A 199 -25.94 -7.59 29.42
C GLU A 199 -24.87 -6.93 28.52
N VAL A 200 -24.22 -5.86 29.01
CA VAL A 200 -23.10 -5.21 28.31
C VAL A 200 -21.92 -6.16 28.17
N GLU A 201 -21.55 -6.89 29.22
CA GLU A 201 -20.46 -7.88 29.18
C GLU A 201 -20.73 -9.00 28.17
N ILE A 202 -21.95 -9.52 28.13
CA ILE A 202 -22.36 -10.53 27.14
C ILE A 202 -22.16 -10.00 25.72
N ILE A 203 -22.62 -8.77 25.43
CA ILE A 203 -22.45 -8.16 24.11
C ILE A 203 -20.97 -7.98 23.76
N LYS A 204 -20.13 -7.54 24.71
CA LYS A 204 -18.68 -7.41 24.50
C LYS A 204 -18.04 -8.76 24.18
N LEU A 205 -18.44 -9.83 24.88
CA LEU A 205 -17.92 -11.18 24.62
C LEU A 205 -18.32 -11.69 23.23
N LEU A 206 -19.58 -11.46 22.82
CA LEU A 206 -20.08 -11.82 21.49
C LEU A 206 -19.35 -11.05 20.38
N ILE A 207 -19.20 -9.72 20.54
CA ILE A 207 -18.46 -8.87 19.59
C ILE A 207 -17.02 -9.38 19.46
N SER A 208 -16.33 -9.61 20.58
CA SER A 208 -14.95 -10.08 20.58
C SER A 208 -14.80 -11.41 19.84
N SER A 209 -15.66 -12.37 20.17
CA SER A 209 -15.63 -13.71 19.58
C SER A 209 -15.86 -13.65 18.06
N TYR A 210 -16.95 -12.98 17.63
CA TYR A 210 -17.29 -12.89 16.22
C TYR A 210 -16.26 -12.08 15.42
N TYR A 211 -15.85 -10.92 15.93
CA TYR A 211 -14.88 -10.07 15.26
C TYR A 211 -13.53 -10.76 15.08
N ASN A 212 -13.07 -11.56 16.05
CA ASN A 212 -11.85 -12.35 15.90
C ASN A 212 -11.96 -13.46 14.86
N ILE A 213 -13.15 -14.04 14.64
CA ILE A 213 -13.38 -14.96 13.52
C ILE A 213 -13.27 -14.18 12.20
N VAL A 214 -13.94 -13.04 12.09
CA VAL A 214 -13.89 -12.21 10.87
C VAL A 214 -12.47 -11.74 10.57
N LYS A 215 -11.69 -11.29 11.58
CA LYS A 215 -10.28 -10.93 11.39
C LYS A 215 -9.47 -12.08 10.78
N ARG A 216 -9.62 -13.31 11.30
CA ARG A 216 -8.93 -14.49 10.73
C ARG A 216 -9.33 -14.75 9.29
N THR A 217 -10.63 -14.66 8.97
CA THR A 217 -11.12 -14.81 7.60
C THR A 217 -10.57 -13.73 6.68
N MET A 218 -10.55 -12.47 7.11
CA MET A 218 -10.04 -11.34 6.33
C MET A 218 -8.54 -11.44 6.07
N ILE A 219 -7.75 -11.92 7.04
CA ILE A 219 -6.31 -12.14 6.90
C ILE A 219 -6.02 -13.21 5.83
N ASP A 220 -6.89 -14.20 5.66
CA ASP A 220 -6.72 -15.26 4.66
C ASP A 220 -7.30 -14.89 3.28
N MET A 221 -8.51 -14.33 3.26
CA MET A 221 -9.26 -14.12 2.01
C MET A 221 -8.77 -12.92 1.20
N VAL A 222 -8.35 -11.82 1.84
CA VAL A 222 -7.90 -10.62 1.12
C VAL A 222 -6.61 -10.86 0.33
N PRO A 223 -5.54 -11.45 0.90
CA PRO A 223 -4.36 -11.81 0.14
C PRO A 223 -4.67 -12.71 -1.05
N LYS A 224 -5.55 -13.70 -0.88
CA LYS A 224 -5.99 -14.59 -1.97
C LYS A 224 -6.70 -13.84 -3.09
N ALA A 225 -7.59 -12.91 -2.73
CA ALA A 225 -8.29 -12.09 -3.71
C ALA A 225 -7.33 -11.19 -4.50
N ILE A 226 -6.36 -10.55 -3.83
CA ILE A 226 -5.35 -9.70 -4.49
C ILE A 226 -4.42 -10.55 -5.35
N MET A 227 -3.95 -11.70 -4.82
CA MET A 227 -3.10 -12.63 -5.55
C MET A 227 -3.77 -13.11 -6.84
N LEU A 228 -5.03 -13.52 -6.78
CA LEU A 228 -5.76 -14.01 -7.96
C LEU A 228 -6.06 -12.91 -8.97
N ASN A 229 -6.69 -11.80 -8.51
CA ASN A 229 -7.26 -10.81 -9.43
C ASN A 229 -6.24 -9.79 -9.94
N LEU A 230 -5.11 -9.62 -9.26
CA LEU A 230 -4.09 -8.64 -9.64
C LEU A 230 -2.77 -9.30 -10.02
N VAL A 231 -2.17 -10.06 -9.09
CA VAL A 231 -0.82 -10.61 -9.32
C VAL A 231 -0.84 -11.70 -10.39
N GLN A 232 -1.69 -12.71 -10.24
CA GLN A 232 -1.79 -13.81 -11.20
C GLN A 232 -2.38 -13.34 -12.53
N TYR A 233 -3.38 -12.45 -12.49
CA TYR A 233 -3.94 -11.84 -13.70
C TYR A 233 -2.87 -11.11 -14.52
N THR A 234 -2.08 -10.23 -13.89
CA THR A 234 -1.00 -9.51 -14.60
C THR A 234 0.10 -10.46 -15.08
N LYS A 235 0.45 -11.48 -14.30
CA LYS A 235 1.42 -12.51 -14.70
C LYS A 235 0.99 -13.29 -15.96
N ASP A 236 -0.28 -13.64 -16.05
CA ASP A 236 -0.78 -14.47 -17.15
C ASP A 236 -1.14 -13.66 -18.39
N GLU A 237 -1.62 -12.42 -18.22
CA GLU A 237 -2.15 -11.63 -19.32
C GLU A 237 -1.18 -10.63 -19.94
N MET A 238 -0.04 -10.38 -19.29
CA MET A 238 0.94 -9.41 -19.78
C MET A 238 1.41 -9.69 -21.21
N GLN A 239 1.67 -10.97 -21.54
CA GLN A 239 2.14 -11.31 -22.89
C GLN A 239 1.07 -11.05 -23.96
N ARG A 240 -0.19 -11.41 -23.68
CA ARG A 240 -1.30 -11.16 -24.60
C ARG A 240 -1.47 -9.66 -24.85
N GLU A 241 -1.51 -8.89 -23.77
CA GLU A 241 -1.73 -7.43 -23.83
C GLU A 241 -0.59 -6.70 -24.57
N LEU A 242 0.66 -7.11 -24.34
CA LEU A 242 1.82 -6.54 -25.04
C LEU A 242 1.81 -6.90 -26.53
N LEU A 243 1.43 -8.13 -26.90
CA LEU A 243 1.30 -8.51 -28.31
C LEU A 243 0.22 -7.69 -29.01
N GLU A 244 -0.96 -7.55 -28.41
CA GLU A 244 -2.08 -6.80 -29.00
C GLU A 244 -1.77 -5.30 -29.22
N ASN A 245 -1.00 -4.72 -28.30
CA ASN A 245 -0.68 -3.29 -28.34
C ASN A 245 0.60 -2.96 -29.11
N MET A 246 1.63 -3.81 -29.09
CA MET A 246 2.95 -3.51 -29.68
C MET A 246 3.22 -4.22 -31.00
N TYR A 247 2.59 -5.37 -31.27
CA TYR A 247 2.81 -6.14 -32.50
C TYR A 247 1.84 -5.70 -33.61
N ARG A 248 1.89 -4.42 -33.98
CA ARG A 248 1.09 -3.85 -35.09
C ARG A 248 2.00 -3.44 -36.23
N THR A 249 1.76 -3.99 -37.43
CA THR A 249 2.66 -3.87 -38.59
C THR A 249 2.95 -2.43 -39.01
N ASP A 250 2.02 -1.52 -38.75
CA ASP A 250 2.10 -0.09 -39.04
C ASP A 250 2.94 0.71 -38.02
N THR A 251 3.18 0.18 -36.81
CA THR A 251 3.93 0.89 -35.75
C THR A 251 5.31 0.30 -35.48
N LEU A 252 5.67 -0.84 -36.08
CA LEU A 252 6.93 -1.53 -35.79
C LEU A 252 8.17 -0.68 -36.10
N ASP A 253 8.17 0.03 -37.23
CA ASP A 253 9.32 0.83 -37.65
C ASP A 253 9.56 2.04 -36.73
N ASP A 254 8.48 2.65 -36.22
CA ASP A 254 8.55 3.74 -35.26
C ASP A 254 8.98 3.25 -33.87
N LEU A 255 8.48 2.09 -33.44
CA LEU A 255 8.81 1.49 -32.15
C LEU A 255 10.27 1.04 -32.07
N LEU A 256 10.80 0.50 -33.17
CA LEU A 256 12.19 0.05 -33.28
C LEU A 256 13.15 1.15 -33.73
N LYS A 257 12.67 2.39 -33.86
CA LYS A 257 13.52 3.51 -34.28
C LYS A 257 14.61 3.75 -33.24
N GLU A 258 15.85 3.57 -33.67
CA GLU A 258 17.00 3.83 -32.83
C GLU A 258 17.17 5.33 -32.56
N SER A 259 17.79 5.65 -31.41
CA SER A 259 18.17 7.04 -31.12
C SER A 259 19.29 7.52 -32.06
N ASP A 260 19.26 8.80 -32.45
CA ASP A 260 20.31 9.42 -33.28
C ASP A 260 21.71 9.29 -32.64
N TYR A 261 21.76 9.33 -31.30
CA TYR A 261 22.99 9.13 -30.54
C TYR A 261 23.55 7.71 -30.73
N THR A 262 22.71 6.68 -30.64
CA THR A 262 23.12 5.28 -30.85
C THR A 262 23.64 5.06 -32.26
N VAL A 263 22.93 5.60 -33.27
CA VAL A 263 23.33 5.52 -34.68
C VAL A 263 24.69 6.18 -34.89
N ARG A 264 24.89 7.38 -34.34
CA ARG A 264 26.16 8.11 -34.43
C ARG A 264 27.31 7.34 -33.78
N ARG A 265 27.11 6.84 -32.55
CA ARG A 265 28.13 6.06 -31.84
C ARG A 265 28.50 4.77 -32.55
N ARG A 266 27.53 4.06 -33.15
CA ARG A 266 27.80 2.86 -33.94
C ARG A 266 28.71 3.18 -35.12
N LYS A 267 28.45 4.29 -35.82
CA LYS A 267 29.25 4.74 -36.96
C LYS A 267 30.69 5.08 -36.55
N GLU A 268 30.87 5.78 -35.43
CA GLU A 268 32.19 6.08 -34.87
C GLU A 268 32.95 4.80 -34.49
N CYS A 269 32.27 3.84 -33.85
CA CYS A 269 32.86 2.57 -33.45
C CYS A 269 33.26 1.71 -34.66
N GLN A 270 32.43 1.65 -35.70
CA GLN A 270 32.76 0.96 -36.95
C GLN A 270 34.01 1.54 -37.62
N GLN A 271 34.12 2.86 -37.70
CA GLN A 271 35.31 3.51 -38.26
C GLN A 271 36.58 3.19 -37.46
N MET A 272 36.46 3.16 -36.12
CA MET A 272 37.56 2.79 -35.25
C MET A 272 37.98 1.33 -35.46
N VAL A 273 37.03 0.40 -35.51
CA VAL A 273 37.31 -1.03 -35.79
C VAL A 273 38.00 -1.19 -37.13
N GLU A 274 37.49 -0.53 -38.18
CA GLU A 274 38.07 -0.62 -39.52
C GLU A 274 39.51 -0.08 -39.58
N SER A 275 39.78 1.00 -38.84
CA SER A 275 41.12 1.58 -38.72
C SER A 275 42.08 0.65 -37.98
N LEU A 276 41.62 0.03 -36.88
CA LEU A 276 42.40 -0.92 -36.10
C LEU A 276 42.67 -2.22 -36.88
N SER A 277 41.70 -2.71 -37.65
CA SER A 277 41.89 -3.88 -38.53
C SER A 277 42.95 -3.61 -39.60
N LYS A 278 42.89 -2.45 -40.27
CA LYS A 278 43.92 -2.05 -41.25
C LYS A 278 45.30 -1.92 -40.61
N ALA A 279 45.39 -1.32 -39.42
CA ALA A 279 46.65 -1.24 -38.68
C ALA A 279 47.20 -2.63 -38.34
N SER A 280 46.32 -3.56 -37.93
CA SER A 280 46.70 -4.95 -37.66
C SER A 280 47.21 -5.68 -38.90
N GLU A 281 46.56 -5.48 -40.06
CA GLU A 281 47.02 -6.06 -41.34
C GLU A 281 48.41 -5.55 -41.71
N ILE A 282 48.65 -4.24 -41.58
CA ILE A 282 49.96 -3.66 -41.85
C ILE A 282 51.03 -4.25 -40.92
N VAL A 283 50.75 -4.36 -39.62
CA VAL A 283 51.69 -4.98 -38.66
C VAL A 283 51.98 -6.44 -39.04
N SER A 284 50.95 -7.19 -39.48
CA SER A 284 51.12 -8.59 -39.91
C SER A 284 51.93 -8.77 -41.20
N GLN A 285 52.02 -7.75 -42.04
CA GLN A 285 52.82 -7.79 -43.28
C GLN A 285 54.30 -7.45 -43.06
N VAL A 286 54.65 -6.89 -41.90
CA VAL A 286 56.01 -6.45 -41.55
C VAL A 286 56.73 -7.45 -40.63
N GLN A 287 56.01 -8.42 -40.05
CA GLN A 287 56.57 -9.60 -39.36
C GLN A 287 56.83 -10.73 -40.35
#